data_AF-A0A350WYJ2-F1
#
_entry.id   AF-A0A350WYJ2-F1
#
_cell.length_a   1.000
_cell.length_b   1.000
_cell.length_c   1.000
_cell.angle_alpha   90.00
_cell.angle_beta   90.00
_cell.angle_gamma   90.00
#
_symmetry.space_group_name_H-M   'P 1'
#
loop_
_entity.id
_entity.type
_entity.pdbx_description
1 polymer ?
#
loop_
_entity_poly.entity_id
_entity_poly.type
_entity_poly.pdbx_seq_one_letter_code
_entity_poly.pdbx_strand_id
1 'polypeptide(L)' 'MKIIVALLIFSIIVVIHELGHFLVAKKNGVKVHEFAIGMGPKLFSIK' A
#
# COMPACT_ATOMS: atom_id res chain seq x y z
N MET A 1 5.64 14.94 18.14
CA MET A 1 4.70 13.85 18.49
C MET A 1 3.51 13.75 17.54
N LYS A 2 2.77 14.83 17.25
CA LYS A 2 1.58 14.80 16.36
C LYS A 2 1.84 14.22 14.96
N ILE A 3 2.94 14.65 14.31
CA ILE A 3 3.33 14.18 12.97
C ILE A 3 3.65 12.67 12.99
N ILE A 4 4.35 12.20 14.02
CA ILE A 4 4.73 10.79 14.16
C ILE A 4 3.46 9.92 14.31
N VAL A 5 2.51 10.36 15.14
CA VAL A 5 1.23 9.67 15.32
C VAL A 5 0.41 9.66 14.03
N ALA A 6 0.38 10.79 13.30
CA ALA A 6 -0.30 10.87 12.01
C ALA A 6 0.30 9.90 10.98
N LEU A 7 1.63 9.83 10.87
CA LEU A 7 2.31 8.88 9.99
C LEU A 7 2.00 7.43 10.37
N LEU A 8 1.99 7.11 11.67
CA LEU A 8 1.72 5.76 12.15
C LEU A 8 0.29 5.31 11.80
N ILE A 9 -0.70 6.18 12.03
CA ILE A 9 -2.10 5.91 11.66
C ILE A 9 -2.24 5.78 10.14
N PHE A 10 -1.62 6.69 9.38
CA PHE A 10 -1.66 6.66 7.91
C PHE A 10 -1.06 5.36 7.36
N SER A 11 0.08 4.92 7.87
CA SER A 11 0.71 3.65 7.50
C SER A 11 -0.21 2.45 7.76
N ILE A 12 -0.88 2.40 8.91
CA ILE A 12 -1.83 1.31 9.23
C ILE A 12 -3.01 1.30 8.24
N ILE A 13 -3.55 2.46 7.92
CA ILE A 13 -4.67 2.59 6.96
C ILE A 13 -4.25 2.08 5.57
N VAL A 14 -3.07 2.48 5.09
CA VAL A 14 -2.56 2.04 3.78
C VAL A 14 -2.36 0.53 3.75
N VAL A 15 -1.83 -0.08 4.82
CA VAL A 15 -1.68 -1.55 4.90
C VAL A 15 -3.03 -2.25 4.78
N ILE A 16 -4.04 -1.79 5.51
CA ILE A 16 -5.39 -2.39 5.46
C ILE A 16 -6.03 -2.19 4.07
N HIS A 17 -5.81 -1.04 3.45
CA HIS A 17 -6.32 -0.74 2.11
C HIS A 17 -5.78 -1.70 1.05
N GLU A 18 -4.45 -1.83 0.96
CA GLU A 18 -3.79 -2.72 0.00
C GLU A 18 -4.15 -4.18 0.29
N LEU A 19 -4.27 -4.56 1.56
CA LEU A 19 -4.70 -5.90 1.96
C LEU A 19 -6.14 -6.19 1.49
N GLY A 20 -7.03 -5.21 1.51
CA GLY A 20 -8.37 -5.32 0.92
C GLY A 20 -8.32 -5.66 -0.57
N HIS A 21 -7.51 -4.93 -1.35
CA HIS A 21 -7.32 -5.20 -2.78
C HIS A 21 -6.76 -6.60 -3.01
N PHE A 22 -5.74 -6.99 -2.25
CA PHE A 22 -5.13 -8.32 -2.33
C PHE A 22 -6.14 -9.44 -2.09
N LEU A 23 -6.94 -9.33 -1.02
CA LEU A 23 -7.93 -10.34 -0.66
C LEU A 23 -9.04 -10.45 -1.71
N VAL A 24 -9.53 -9.32 -2.22
CA VAL A 24 -10.56 -9.29 -3.27
C VAL A 24 -10.01 -9.86 -4.58
N ALA A 25 -8.80 -9.49 -4.98
CA ALA A 25 -8.14 -10.03 -6.17
C ALA A 25 -7.98 -11.56 -6.08
N LYS A 26 -7.47 -12.06 -4.94
CA LYS A 26 -7.29 -13.50 -4.70
C LYS A 26 -8.61 -14.25 -4.70
N LYS A 27 -9.66 -13.69 -4.09
CA LYS A 27 -11.00 -14.28 -4.07
C LYS A 27 -11.61 -14.39 -5.46
N ASN A 28 -11.32 -13.45 -6.36
CA ASN A 28 -11.81 -13.45 -7.74
C ASN A 28 -10.90 -14.22 -8.72
N GLY A 29 -9.90 -14.95 -8.23
CA GLY A 29 -8.99 -15.71 -9.09
C GLY A 29 -8.00 -14.86 -9.89
N VAL A 30 -7.84 -13.58 -9.54
CA VAL A 30 -6.83 -12.71 -10.15
C VAL A 30 -5.45 -13.12 -9.62
N LYS A 31 -4.51 -13.37 -10.54
CA LYS A 31 -3.14 -13.75 -10.19
C LYS A 31 -2.39 -12.51 -9.69
N VAL A 32 -2.08 -12.50 -8.40
CA VAL A 32 -1.26 -11.44 -7.79
C VAL A 32 0.18 -11.93 -7.69
N HIS A 33 1.13 -11.17 -8.24
CA HIS A 33 2.54 -11.53 -8.28
C HIS A 33 3.31 -11.07 -7.04
N GLU A 34 2.96 -9.91 -6.49
CA GLU A 34 3.60 -9.32 -5.32
C GLU A 34 2.58 -8.51 -4.51
N PHE A 35 2.72 -8.54 -3.19
CA PHE A 35 2.03 -7.63 -2.28
C PHE A 35 3.01 -6.56 -1.83
N ALA A 36 2.70 -5.29 -2.12
CA ALA A 36 3.53 -4.14 -1.76
C ALA A 36 2.73 -3.17 -0.90
N ILE A 37 3.42 -2.51 0.04
CA ILE A 37 2.85 -1.46 0.89
C ILE A 37 3.59 -0.17 0.56
N GLY A 38 2.85 0.86 0.16
CA GLY A 38 3.41 2.13 -0.30
C GLY A 38 3.52 2.22 -1.82
N MET A 39 4.52 2.95 -2.32
CA MET A 39 4.75 3.10 -3.76
C MET A 39 6.13 2.54 -4.13
N GLY A 40 6.20 1.87 -5.30
CA GLY A 40 7.46 1.48 -5.92
C GLY A 40 8.32 2.72 -6.29
N PRO A 41 9.57 2.52 -6.70
CA PRO A 41 10.51 3.61 -6.86
C PRO A 41 10.12 4.53 -8.01
N LYS A 42 9.84 5.81 -7.72
CA LYS A 42 10.43 6.93 -8.45
C LYS A 42 10.36 8.22 -7.65
N LEU A 43 11.52 8.60 -7.12
CA LEU A 43 11.69 9.84 -6.36
C LEU A 43 11.98 11.05 -7.27
N PHE A 44 12.38 10.83 -8.52
CA PHE A 44 12.53 11.88 -9.53
C PHE A 44 12.15 11.36 -10.92
N SER A 45 11.45 12.19 -11.68
CA SER A 45 11.23 12.02 -13.12
C SER A 45 11.77 13.26 -13.80
N ILE A 46 13.01 13.19 -14.27
CA ILE A 46 13.60 14.22 -15.13
C ILE A 46 13.24 13.83 -16.57
N LYS A 47 12.65 14.76 -17.31
CA LYS A 47 12.28 14.57 -18.71
C LYS A 47 13.53 14.48 -19.59
#